data_AF-K2AIC1-F1
#
_entry.id   AF-K2AIC1-F1
#
_cell.length_a   1.000
_cell.length_b   1.000
_cell.length_c   1.000
_cell.angle_alpha   90.00
_cell.angle_beta   90.00
_cell.angle_gamma   90.00
#
_symmetry.space_group_name_H-M   'P 1'
#
loop_
_entity.id
_entity.type
_entity.pdbx_description
1 polymer ?
#
loop_
_entity_poly.entity_id
_entity_poly.type
_entity_poly.pdbx_seq_one_letter_code
_entity_poly.pdbx_strand_id
1 'polypeptide(L)'
;MRVSRCVLLTVCYVFLFVSPAHASYVMPYPSYMPGHVLYTPRTIVDRIGEWWNFGEIGRAKYHNRLSDRYMVEAKTLFEYGQYKLAVSALKKSDLNFAQSLLYIREVEQRHKDNGELKAHVKEASKKHNEIIISLLSLLPKKTIWEEEHEEPETIEIAFLLRQSQIMRSYADTQ
;
A
#
# COMPACT_ATOMS: atom_id res chain seq x y z
N MET A 1 -42.86 -25.25 -32.26
CA MET A 1 -42.02 -24.30 -31.50
C MET A 1 -41.66 -24.88 -30.13
N ARG A 2 -40.50 -25.53 -29.96
CA ARG A 2 -40.03 -26.12 -28.67
C ARG A 2 -38.54 -25.85 -28.38
N VAL A 3 -37.88 -24.98 -29.13
CA VAL A 3 -36.43 -24.74 -29.02
C VAL A 3 -36.09 -23.72 -27.91
N SER A 4 -37.03 -22.86 -27.53
CA SER A 4 -36.77 -21.73 -26.64
C SER A 4 -36.50 -22.09 -25.17
N ARG A 5 -36.92 -23.29 -24.70
CA ARG A 5 -36.72 -23.73 -23.31
C ARG A 5 -35.35 -24.37 -23.06
N CYS A 6 -34.78 -25.05 -24.06
CA CYS A 6 -33.45 -25.63 -23.94
C CYS A 6 -32.36 -24.55 -23.93
N VAL A 7 -32.47 -23.52 -24.78
CA VAL A 7 -31.48 -22.43 -24.84
C VAL A 7 -31.40 -21.69 -23.50
N LEU A 8 -32.55 -21.44 -22.85
CA LEU A 8 -32.60 -20.75 -21.57
C LEU A 8 -31.90 -21.53 -20.43
N LEU A 9 -32.02 -22.86 -20.43
CA LEU A 9 -31.37 -23.73 -19.45
C LEU A 9 -29.85 -23.80 -19.65
N THR A 10 -29.39 -23.84 -20.91
CA THR A 10 -27.93 -23.74 -21.21
C THR A 10 -27.35 -22.39 -20.80
N VAL A 11 -28.07 -21.28 -21.03
CA VAL A 11 -27.60 -19.95 -20.60
C VAL A 11 -27.54 -19.87 -19.07
N CYS A 12 -28.56 -20.37 -18.35
CA CYS A 12 -28.55 -20.43 -16.88
C CYS A 12 -27.39 -21.29 -16.34
N TYR A 13 -27.10 -22.42 -16.98
CA TYR A 13 -26.00 -23.30 -16.59
C TYR A 13 -24.64 -22.62 -16.75
N VAL A 14 -24.42 -21.87 -17.85
CA VAL A 14 -23.16 -21.13 -18.07
C VAL A 14 -22.92 -20.05 -17.01
N PHE A 15 -23.98 -19.39 -16.50
CA PHE A 15 -23.85 -18.40 -15.43
C PHE A 15 -23.54 -19.00 -14.05
N LEU A 16 -23.84 -20.28 -13.81
CA LEU A 16 -23.58 -20.94 -12.52
C LEU A 16 -22.11 -21.38 -12.33
N PHE A 17 -21.28 -21.36 -13.39
CA PHE A 17 -19.85 -21.70 -13.32
C PHE A 17 -18.92 -20.50 -13.33
N VAL A 18 -19.45 -19.28 -13.30
CA VAL A 18 -18.62 -18.09 -13.10
C VAL A 18 -18.24 -18.02 -11.63
N SER A 19 -17.20 -18.77 -11.24
CA SER A 19 -16.54 -18.59 -9.95
C SER A 19 -16.09 -17.13 -9.85
N PRO A 20 -16.35 -16.42 -8.73
CA PRO A 20 -15.81 -15.09 -8.54
C PRO A 20 -14.29 -15.20 -8.55
N ALA A 21 -13.66 -14.69 -9.60
CA ALA A 21 -12.21 -14.62 -9.68
C ALA A 21 -11.73 -13.68 -8.56
N HIS A 22 -11.07 -14.23 -7.54
CA HIS A 22 -10.29 -13.42 -6.60
C HIS A 22 -9.11 -12.84 -7.36
N ALA A 23 -9.23 -11.59 -7.78
CA ALA A 23 -8.11 -10.83 -8.30
C ALA A 23 -7.08 -10.66 -7.18
N SER A 24 -5.87 -11.15 -7.39
CA SER A 24 -4.72 -10.90 -6.51
C SER A 24 -4.54 -9.39 -6.33
N TYR A 25 -4.31 -8.92 -5.10
CA TYR A 25 -4.04 -7.51 -4.84
C TYR A 25 -2.79 -7.04 -5.61
N VAL A 26 -2.94 -6.00 -6.42
CA VAL A 26 -1.87 -5.48 -7.28
C VAL A 26 -1.35 -4.16 -6.72
N MET A 27 -0.07 -4.15 -6.37
CA MET A 27 0.64 -2.91 -6.02
C MET A 27 0.75 -2.00 -7.24
N PRO A 28 0.71 -0.67 -7.08
CA PRO A 28 0.92 0.24 -8.18
C PRO A 28 2.33 0.08 -8.77
N TYR A 29 2.47 0.38 -10.06
CA TYR A 29 3.79 0.48 -10.68
C TYR A 29 4.59 1.63 -10.03
N PRO A 30 5.92 1.50 -9.88
CA PRO A 30 6.77 2.59 -9.39
C PRO A 30 6.53 3.88 -10.19
N SER A 31 6.18 4.93 -9.46
CA SER A 31 5.96 6.28 -10.02
C SER A 31 7.30 7.01 -10.19
N TYR A 32 7.26 8.30 -10.58
CA TYR A 32 8.43 9.18 -10.50
C TYR A 32 9.09 9.07 -9.13
N MET A 33 10.41 8.87 -9.13
CA MET A 33 11.25 8.69 -7.94
C MET A 33 11.88 10.03 -7.52
N PRO A 34 12.37 10.15 -6.27
CA PRO A 34 13.21 11.27 -5.86
C PRO A 34 14.38 11.46 -6.85
N GLY A 35 14.62 12.70 -7.26
CA GLY A 35 15.62 13.05 -8.29
C GLY A 35 15.05 13.25 -9.69
N HIS A 36 13.80 12.83 -9.96
CA HIS A 36 13.11 13.15 -11.22
C HIS A 36 12.37 14.50 -11.15
N VAL A 37 12.39 15.29 -12.23
CA VAL A 37 11.76 16.64 -12.29
C VAL A 37 10.28 16.61 -11.92
N LEU A 38 9.57 15.55 -12.33
CA LEU A 38 8.14 15.38 -12.06
C LEU A 38 7.81 14.86 -10.64
N TYR A 39 8.82 14.58 -9.80
CA TYR A 39 8.59 14.16 -8.41
C TYR A 39 7.99 15.30 -7.58
N THR A 40 8.56 16.50 -7.66
CA THR A 40 8.12 17.64 -6.86
C THR A 40 6.66 18.04 -7.17
N PRO A 41 6.25 18.24 -8.44
CA PRO A 41 4.86 18.52 -8.75
C PRO A 41 3.90 17.43 -8.24
N ARG A 42 4.29 16.15 -8.33
CA ARG A 42 3.48 15.04 -7.85
C ARG A 42 3.26 15.09 -6.34
N THR A 43 4.32 15.33 -5.56
CA THR A 43 4.18 15.48 -4.10
C THR A 43 3.30 16.66 -3.69
N ILE A 44 3.25 17.74 -4.49
CA ILE A 44 2.31 18.84 -4.28
C ILE A 44 0.88 18.39 -4.56
N VAL A 45 0.65 17.68 -5.67
CA VAL A 45 -0.68 17.11 -6.00
C VAL A 45 -1.15 16.18 -4.89
N ASP A 46 -0.25 15.41 -4.28
CA ASP A 46 -0.60 14.54 -3.15
C ASP A 46 -1.02 15.34 -1.90
N ARG A 47 -0.39 16.48 -1.63
CA ARG A 47 -0.84 17.36 -0.54
C ARG A 47 -2.23 17.93 -0.82
N ILE A 48 -2.50 18.31 -2.07
CA ILE A 48 -3.82 18.80 -2.48
C ILE A 48 -4.86 17.68 -2.40
N GLY A 49 -4.49 16.46 -2.76
CA GLY A 49 -5.36 15.29 -2.74
C GLY A 49 -5.94 14.98 -1.36
N GLU A 50 -5.20 15.25 -0.29
CA GLU A 50 -5.69 15.07 1.10
C GLU A 50 -6.92 15.95 1.38
N TRP A 51 -6.95 17.17 0.84
CA TRP A 51 -8.08 18.09 0.96
C TRP A 51 -9.25 17.73 0.03
N TRP A 52 -8.94 17.14 -1.12
CA TRP A 52 -9.94 16.80 -2.14
C TRP A 52 -10.71 15.50 -1.85
N ASN A 53 -10.10 14.58 -1.10
CA ASN A 53 -10.77 13.34 -0.71
C ASN A 53 -11.68 13.60 0.50
N PHE A 54 -12.94 13.89 0.21
CA PHE A 54 -13.95 14.16 1.22
C PHE A 54 -14.49 12.88 1.87
N GLY A 55 -14.82 12.98 3.16
CA GLY A 55 -15.38 11.89 3.95
C GLY A 55 -14.34 10.85 4.40
N GLU A 56 -14.68 10.11 5.45
CA GLU A 56 -13.74 9.20 6.12
C GLU A 56 -13.36 8.02 5.21
N ILE A 57 -14.31 7.49 4.43
CA ILE A 57 -14.07 6.42 3.45
C ILE A 57 -13.11 6.90 2.34
N GLY A 58 -13.34 8.10 1.81
CA GLY A 58 -12.50 8.69 0.77
C GLY A 58 -11.07 8.88 1.25
N ARG A 59 -10.90 9.41 2.47
CA ARG A 59 -9.59 9.59 3.11
C ARG A 59 -8.89 8.26 3.38
N ALA A 60 -9.59 7.26 3.91
CA ALA A 60 -9.02 5.94 4.12
C ALA A 60 -8.47 5.35 2.81
N LYS A 61 -9.27 5.35 1.73
CA LYS A 61 -8.83 4.87 0.41
C LYS A 61 -7.64 5.67 -0.12
N TYR A 62 -7.68 6.99 0.05
CA TYR A 62 -6.61 7.88 -0.38
C TYR A 62 -5.28 7.57 0.29
N HIS A 63 -5.28 7.49 1.62
CA HIS A 63 -4.08 7.19 2.39
C HIS A 63 -3.60 5.75 2.18
N ASN A 64 -4.49 4.77 2.00
CA ASN A 64 -4.07 3.43 1.60
C ASN A 64 -3.27 3.45 0.29
N ARG A 65 -3.79 4.12 -0.73
CA ARG A 65 -3.12 4.23 -2.04
C ARG A 65 -1.77 4.95 -1.95
N LEU A 66 -1.68 5.99 -1.13
CA LEU A 66 -0.40 6.66 -0.86
C LEU A 66 0.59 5.71 -0.17
N SER A 67 0.11 4.92 0.79
CA SER A 67 0.92 3.91 1.47
C SER A 67 1.49 2.89 0.49
N ASP A 68 0.67 2.34 -0.41
CA ASP A 68 1.11 1.38 -1.43
C ASP A 68 2.21 1.96 -2.31
N ARG A 69 1.99 3.18 -2.80
CA ARG A 69 2.93 3.85 -3.69
C ARG A 69 4.27 4.10 -3.00
N TYR A 70 4.24 4.60 -1.77
CA TYR A 70 5.48 4.85 -1.03
C TYR A 70 6.17 3.54 -0.59
N MET A 71 5.43 2.44 -0.41
CA MET A 71 6.03 1.13 -0.18
C MET A 71 6.80 0.64 -1.42
N VAL A 72 6.22 0.81 -2.62
CA VAL A 72 6.90 0.49 -3.88
C VAL A 72 8.11 1.38 -4.11
N GLU A 73 8.00 2.68 -3.80
CA GLU A 73 9.11 3.64 -3.83
C GLU A 73 10.24 3.18 -2.88
N ALA A 74 9.91 2.88 -1.62
CA ALA A 74 10.86 2.37 -0.64
C ALA A 74 11.55 1.09 -1.12
N LYS A 75 10.79 0.09 -1.59
CA LYS A 75 11.32 -1.16 -2.13
C LYS A 75 12.33 -0.88 -3.24
N THR A 76 11.95 -0.05 -4.22
CA THR A 76 12.80 0.24 -5.38
C THR A 76 14.08 0.97 -4.96
N LEU A 77 13.97 1.94 -4.04
CA LEU A 77 15.13 2.69 -3.53
C LEU A 77 16.07 1.80 -2.72
N PHE A 78 15.54 0.86 -1.94
CA PHE A 78 16.35 -0.16 -1.25
C PHE A 78 17.09 -1.06 -2.24
N GLU A 79 16.42 -1.49 -3.32
CA GLU A 79 17.05 -2.30 -4.38
C GLU A 79 18.16 -1.53 -5.13
N TYR A 80 18.06 -0.21 -5.21
CA TYR A 80 19.09 0.67 -5.78
C TYR A 80 20.16 1.10 -4.78
N GLY A 81 20.12 0.62 -3.54
CA GLY A 81 21.08 0.99 -2.50
C GLY A 81 20.95 2.44 -2.01
N GLN A 82 19.88 3.16 -2.38
CA GLN A 82 19.62 4.54 -1.97
C GLN A 82 18.97 4.58 -0.58
N TYR A 83 19.70 4.12 0.44
CA TYR A 83 19.15 3.78 1.75
C TYR A 83 18.46 4.96 2.47
N LYS A 84 19.05 6.17 2.45
CA LYS A 84 18.47 7.36 3.09
C LYS A 84 17.11 7.72 2.47
N LEU A 85 17.02 7.69 1.14
CA LEU A 85 15.78 7.96 0.40
C LEU A 85 14.75 6.83 0.64
N ALA A 86 15.20 5.58 0.64
CA ALA A 86 14.35 4.42 0.89
C ALA A 86 13.69 4.48 2.27
N VAL A 87 14.46 4.85 3.30
CA VAL A 87 13.95 5.06 4.67
C VAL A 87 12.94 6.20 4.73
N SER A 88 13.19 7.30 4.02
CA SER A 88 12.23 8.41 3.91
C SER A 88 10.92 7.97 3.27
N ALA A 89 10.97 7.22 2.16
CA ALA A 89 9.81 6.65 1.51
C ALA A 89 9.07 5.64 2.41
N LEU A 90 9.79 4.78 3.13
CA LEU A 90 9.20 3.82 4.07
C LEU A 90 8.42 4.55 5.18
N LYS A 91 9.00 5.59 5.78
CA LYS A 91 8.32 6.42 6.79
C LYS A 91 7.04 7.07 6.24
N LYS A 92 7.06 7.55 5.00
CA LYS A 92 5.85 8.10 4.35
C LYS A 92 4.80 7.02 4.11
N SER A 93 5.21 5.81 3.69
CA SER A 93 4.32 4.66 3.56
C SER A 93 3.67 4.33 4.89
N ASP A 94 4.46 4.34 5.97
CA ASP A 94 4.01 3.99 7.30
C ASP A 94 2.98 4.98 7.84
N LEU A 95 3.28 6.28 7.72
CA LEU A 95 2.38 7.36 8.12
C LEU A 95 1.02 7.24 7.42
N ASN A 96 1.03 7.03 6.11
CA ASN A 96 -0.21 6.93 5.33
C ASN A 96 -0.98 5.62 5.64
N PHE A 97 -0.29 4.52 5.91
CA PHE A 97 -0.95 3.30 6.34
C PHE A 97 -1.67 3.51 7.68
N ALA A 98 -1.00 4.14 8.65
CA ALA A 98 -1.57 4.45 9.96
C ALA A 98 -2.79 5.37 9.82
N GLN A 99 -2.71 6.42 8.98
CA GLN A 99 -3.84 7.30 8.69
C GLN A 99 -5.03 6.56 8.07
N SER A 100 -4.78 5.63 7.14
CA SER A 100 -5.82 4.78 6.55
C SER A 100 -6.59 4.00 7.63
N LEU A 101 -5.86 3.39 8.57
CA LEU A 101 -6.46 2.65 9.69
C LEU A 101 -7.25 3.55 10.64
N LEU A 102 -6.75 4.77 10.93
CA LEU A 102 -7.47 5.75 11.75
C LEU A 102 -8.82 6.10 11.11
N TYR A 103 -8.84 6.40 9.81
CA TYR A 103 -10.08 6.71 9.11
C TYR A 103 -11.03 5.52 9.02
N ILE A 104 -10.54 4.28 8.85
CA ILE A 104 -11.39 3.08 8.94
C ILE A 104 -12.10 3.03 10.30
N ARG A 105 -11.38 3.26 11.39
CA ARG A 105 -11.94 3.27 12.74
C ARG A 105 -12.98 4.37 12.92
N GLU A 106 -12.77 5.55 12.35
CA GLU A 106 -13.78 6.62 12.36
C GLU A 106 -15.05 6.23 11.59
N VAL A 107 -14.92 5.48 10.49
CA VAL A 107 -16.07 4.96 9.72
C VAL A 107 -16.87 3.96 10.57
N GLU A 108 -16.20 3.06 11.29
CA GLU A 108 -16.84 2.08 12.19
C GLU A 108 -17.63 2.75 13.30
N GLN A 109 -17.05 3.78 13.93
CA GLN A 109 -17.69 4.54 15.00
C GLN A 109 -18.96 5.24 14.53
N ARG A 110 -19.07 5.53 13.24
CA ARG A 110 -20.27 6.12 12.62
C ARG A 110 -21.25 5.07 12.10
N HIS A 111 -21.04 3.79 12.41
CA HIS A 111 -21.87 2.66 11.99
C HIS A 111 -22.12 2.59 10.47
N LYS A 112 -21.16 3.08 9.67
CA LYS A 112 -21.19 2.96 8.22
C LYS A 112 -20.59 1.61 7.82
N ASP A 113 -21.13 0.99 6.77
CA ASP A 113 -20.52 -0.20 6.19
C ASP A 113 -19.14 0.12 5.61
N ASN A 114 -18.14 -0.67 6.01
CA ASN A 114 -16.76 -0.55 5.57
C ASN A 114 -16.12 -1.90 5.26
N GLY A 115 -16.90 -2.97 5.07
CA GLY A 115 -16.37 -4.33 4.87
C GLY A 115 -15.40 -4.43 3.70
N GLU A 116 -15.75 -3.84 2.56
CA GLU A 116 -14.89 -3.80 1.36
C GLU A 116 -13.60 -3.00 1.62
N LEU A 117 -13.70 -1.85 2.29
CA LEU A 117 -12.55 -1.00 2.60
C LEU A 117 -11.58 -1.72 3.54
N LYS A 118 -12.08 -2.36 4.60
CA LYS A 118 -11.27 -3.17 5.52
C LYS A 118 -10.57 -4.31 4.79
N ALA A 119 -11.32 -5.07 3.99
CA ALA A 119 -10.77 -6.17 3.22
C ALA A 119 -9.64 -5.67 2.30
N HIS A 120 -9.83 -4.53 1.63
CA HIS A 120 -8.83 -3.94 0.77
C HIS A 120 -7.56 -3.52 1.52
N VAL A 121 -7.68 -2.84 2.66
CA VAL A 121 -6.51 -2.44 3.49
C VAL A 121 -5.80 -3.66 4.09
N LYS A 122 -6.56 -4.72 4.42
CA LYS A 122 -5.98 -5.99 4.89
C LYS A 122 -5.15 -6.67 3.80
N GLU A 123 -5.66 -6.72 2.57
CA GLU A 123 -4.88 -7.25 1.44
C GLU A 123 -3.64 -6.40 1.13
N ALA A 124 -3.76 -5.06 1.21
CA ALA A 124 -2.62 -4.16 1.12
C ALA A 124 -1.55 -4.47 2.19
N SER A 125 -2.00 -4.69 3.44
CA SER A 125 -1.13 -5.05 4.56
C SER A 125 -0.34 -6.33 4.31
N LYS A 126 -1.02 -7.39 3.85
CA LYS A 126 -0.38 -8.66 3.49
C LYS A 126 0.68 -8.45 2.42
N LYS A 127 0.35 -7.70 1.37
CA LYS A 127 1.29 -7.45 0.27
C LYS A 127 2.49 -6.62 0.71
N HIS A 128 2.28 -5.64 1.57
CA HIS A 128 3.37 -4.90 2.18
C HIS A 128 4.27 -5.78 3.05
N ASN A 129 3.70 -6.69 3.84
CA ASN A 129 4.46 -7.63 4.66
C ASN A 129 5.31 -8.57 3.80
N GLU A 130 4.80 -9.05 2.66
CA GLU A 130 5.59 -9.82 1.69
C GLU A 130 6.82 -9.03 1.21
N ILE A 131 6.63 -7.76 0.85
CA ILE A 131 7.73 -6.86 0.43
C ILE A 131 8.74 -6.69 1.57
N ILE A 132 8.27 -6.39 2.79
CA ILE A 132 9.14 -6.17 3.94
C ILE A 132 9.95 -7.43 4.29
N ILE A 133 9.33 -8.61 4.26
CA ILE A 133 10.01 -9.89 4.48
C ILE A 133 11.08 -10.12 3.42
N SER A 134 10.77 -9.85 2.14
CA SER A 134 11.74 -9.92 1.06
C SER A 134 12.92 -8.98 1.31
N LEU A 135 12.68 -7.73 1.67
CA LEU A 135 13.73 -6.74 1.96
C LEU A 135 14.59 -7.14 3.16
N LEU A 136 13.98 -7.65 4.25
CA LEU A 136 14.70 -8.15 5.42
C LEU A 136 15.65 -9.31 5.09
N SER A 137 15.34 -10.11 4.07
CA SER A 137 16.19 -11.22 3.62
C SER A 137 17.35 -10.78 2.71
N LEU A 138 17.18 -9.66 1.97
CA LEU A 138 18.12 -9.19 0.96
C LEU A 138 19.07 -8.11 1.48
N LEU A 139 18.61 -7.28 2.41
CA LEU A 139 19.33 -6.09 2.85
C LEU A 139 20.23 -6.36 4.07
N PRO A 140 21.32 -5.59 4.24
CA PRO A 140 22.10 -5.63 5.47
C PRO A 140 21.25 -5.13 6.65
N LYS A 141 21.55 -5.63 7.86
CA LYS A 141 20.81 -5.24 9.08
C LYS A 141 20.95 -3.76 9.39
N LYS A 142 22.14 -3.22 9.17
CA LYS A 142 22.51 -1.82 9.32
C LYS A 142 23.49 -1.42 8.24
N THR A 143 23.53 -0.15 7.90
CA THR A 143 24.50 0.43 6.97
C THR A 143 24.99 1.76 7.50
N ILE A 144 26.22 2.13 7.16
CA ILE A 144 26.72 3.49 7.35
C ILE A 144 26.44 4.22 6.03
N TRP A 145 25.82 5.39 6.11
CA TRP A 145 25.53 6.24 4.98
C TRP A 145 26.42 7.47 5.05
N GLU A 146 27.22 7.68 4.02
CA GLU A 146 28.17 8.78 3.91
C GLU A 146 27.74 9.70 2.76
N GLU A 147 27.42 10.95 3.07
CA GLU A 147 27.19 11.99 2.08
C GLU A 147 28.39 12.92 2.02
N GLU A 148 28.65 13.49 0.84
CA GLU A 148 29.86 14.27 0.55
C GLU A 148 30.09 15.45 1.54
N HIS A 149 29.03 15.91 2.22
CA HIS A 149 29.03 17.08 3.09
C HIS A 149 28.34 16.87 4.45
N GLU A 150 28.03 15.63 4.83
CA GLU A 150 27.37 15.33 6.12
C GLU A 150 28.18 14.31 6.92
N GLU A 151 28.03 14.32 8.24
CA GLU A 151 28.62 13.28 9.08
C GLU A 151 28.00 11.91 8.76
N PRO A 152 28.79 10.83 8.75
CA PRO A 152 28.28 9.49 8.51
C PRO A 152 27.14 9.11 9.46
N GLU A 153 25.99 8.73 8.89
CA GLU A 153 24.82 8.30 9.67
C GLU A 153 24.72 6.77 9.66
N THR A 154 24.47 6.16 10.82
CA THR A 154 24.13 4.72 10.89
C THR A 154 22.63 4.52 10.70
N ILE A 155 22.26 3.81 9.64
CA ILE A 155 20.87 3.47 9.33
C ILE A 155 20.59 2.03 9.76
N GLU A 156 19.75 1.84 10.78
CA GLU A 156 19.31 0.53 11.29
C GLU A 156 18.15 -0.03 10.44
N ILE A 157 18.45 -0.46 9.21
CA ILE A 157 17.47 -0.92 8.20
C ILE A 157 16.54 -2.01 8.75
N ALA A 158 17.10 -3.06 9.36
CA ALA A 158 16.30 -4.18 9.85
C ALA A 158 15.36 -3.77 11.00
N PHE A 159 15.77 -2.80 11.84
CA PHE A 159 14.91 -2.25 12.88
C PHE A 159 13.72 -1.50 12.27
N LEU A 160 13.99 -0.62 11.31
CA LEU A 160 12.95 0.18 10.64
C LEU A 160 11.93 -0.70 9.89
N LEU A 161 12.42 -1.71 9.16
CA LEU A 161 11.54 -2.66 8.46
C LEU A 161 10.68 -3.48 9.45
N ARG A 162 11.22 -3.89 10.60
CA ARG A 162 10.43 -4.59 11.62
C ARG A 162 9.36 -3.71 12.25
N GLN A 163 9.67 -2.44 12.51
CA GLN A 163 8.66 -1.47 12.99
C GLN A 163 7.52 -1.33 11.97
N SER A 164 7.89 -1.16 10.70
CA SER A 164 6.96 -1.09 9.58
C SER A 164 6.08 -2.35 9.46
N GLN A 165 6.65 -3.54 9.69
CA GLN A 165 5.94 -4.82 9.72
C GLN A 165 4.93 -4.90 10.87
N ILE A 166 5.34 -4.55 12.09
CA ILE A 166 4.47 -4.60 13.29
C ILE A 166 3.21 -3.76 13.09
N MET A 167 3.38 -2.55 12.55
CA MET A 167 2.24 -1.67 12.28
C MET A 167 1.25 -2.28 11.27
N ARG A 168 1.75 -3.02 10.26
CA ARG A 168 0.92 -3.70 9.25
C ARG A 168 0.18 -4.90 9.81
N SER A 169 0.84 -5.68 10.67
CA SER A 169 0.21 -6.81 11.35
C SER A 169 -1.01 -6.41 12.19
N TYR A 170 -1.14 -5.14 12.60
CA TYR A 170 -2.34 -4.65 13.28
C TYR A 170 -3.61 -4.74 12.42
N ALA A 171 -3.48 -4.53 11.11
CA ALA A 171 -4.61 -4.62 10.18
C ALA A 171 -5.19 -6.04 10.05
N ASP A 172 -4.41 -7.07 10.41
CA ASP A 172 -4.89 -8.46 10.41
C ASP A 172 -5.76 -8.79 11.63
N THR A 173 -5.62 -8.02 12.72
CA THR A 173 -6.31 -8.23 14.01
C THR A 173 -7.64 -7.47 14.14
N GLN A 174 -7.95 -6.60 13.17
CA GLN A 174 -9.15 -5.76 13.09
C GLN A 174 -10.20 -6.35 12.12
#